data_AF-A0A958W495-F1
#
_entry.id   AF-A0A958W495-F1
#
_cell.length_a   1.000
_cell.length_b   1.000
_cell.length_c   1.000
_cell.angle_alpha   90.00
_cell.angle_beta   90.00
_cell.angle_gamma   90.00
#
_symmetry.space_group_name_H-M   'P 1'
#
loop_
_entity.id
_entity.type
_entity.pdbx_description
1 polymer ?
#
loop_
_entity_poly.entity_id
_entity_poly.type
_entity_poly.pdbx_seq_one_letter_code
_entity_poly.pdbx_strand_id
1 'polypeptide(L)'
;MIKILSRFFKQKEEKKNKPTEPKNGKWKEFNKHAVLISEGQYMDGVRDGLWKFYYDSGELLIEEEYSHGKKNGKYTSFFRNGKLMSHGQFSNDWRDGEFRVYSEQGKLTKVLVFKNDELVEEIDPIYSPVSAQQLTYDLPMLVVFIAYAIYWGARLI
;
A
#
# COMPACT_ATOMS: atom_id res chain seq x y z
N MET A 1 63.69 -18.23 6.03
CA MET A 1 62.47 -18.53 5.27
C MET A 1 61.30 -18.79 6.22
N ILE A 2 60.27 -17.95 6.13
CA ILE A 2 58.83 -18.27 6.29
C ILE A 2 58.38 -18.88 7.64
N LYS A 3 58.12 -18.03 8.65
CA LYS A 3 57.16 -18.34 9.74
C LYS A 3 56.49 -17.13 10.40
N ILE A 4 56.91 -15.89 10.11
CA ILE A 4 56.41 -14.67 10.77
C ILE A 4 55.28 -13.97 9.98
N LEU A 5 55.22 -14.14 8.64
CA LEU A 5 54.19 -13.51 7.81
C LEU A 5 52.81 -14.22 7.86
N SER A 6 52.72 -15.40 8.47
CA SER A 6 51.48 -16.19 8.52
C SER A 6 50.42 -15.64 9.49
N ARG A 7 50.81 -15.01 10.60
CA ARG A 7 49.85 -14.50 11.60
C ARG A 7 49.15 -13.21 11.16
N PHE A 8 49.80 -12.38 10.33
CA PHE A 8 49.24 -11.09 9.90
C PHE A 8 48.15 -11.22 8.83
N PHE A 9 48.18 -12.28 8.01
CA PHE A 9 47.14 -12.51 6.99
C PHE A 9 45.86 -13.12 7.54
N LYS A 10 45.91 -13.89 8.64
CA LYS A 10 44.72 -14.56 9.21
C LYS A 10 43.73 -13.59 9.88
N GLN A 11 44.19 -12.43 10.37
CA GLN A 11 43.36 -11.51 11.14
C GLN A 11 42.42 -10.63 10.27
N LYS A 12 42.68 -10.54 8.96
CA LYS A 12 41.88 -9.71 8.04
C LYS A 12 40.62 -10.43 7.53
N GLU A 13 40.60 -11.76 7.56
CA GLU A 13 39.44 -12.57 7.15
C GLU A 13 38.43 -12.79 8.28
N GLU A 14 38.87 -12.87 9.54
CA GLU A 14 37.97 -13.05 10.71
C GLU A 14 36.97 -11.90 10.91
N LYS A 15 37.32 -10.66 10.50
CA LYS A 15 36.39 -9.52 10.61
C LYS A 15 35.29 -9.51 9.54
N LYS A 16 35.46 -10.25 8.44
CA LYS A 16 34.46 -10.32 7.36
C LYS A 16 33.40 -11.40 7.59
N ASN A 17 33.69 -12.38 8.44
CA ASN A 17 32.85 -13.56 8.67
C ASN A 17 32.23 -13.63 10.07
N LYS A 18 32.25 -12.53 10.84
CA LYS A 18 31.53 -12.51 12.12
C LYS A 18 30.03 -12.46 11.81
N PRO A 19 29.22 -13.44 12.24
CA PRO A 19 27.77 -13.33 12.13
C PRO A 19 27.38 -12.03 12.83
N THR A 20 26.86 -11.07 12.08
CA THR A 20 26.22 -9.91 12.70
C THR A 20 25.05 -10.46 13.49
N GLU A 21 25.03 -10.22 14.80
CA GLU A 21 23.91 -10.61 15.64
C GLU A 21 22.60 -10.15 14.97
N PRO A 22 21.55 -11.00 14.97
CA PRO A 22 20.29 -10.63 14.35
C PRO A 22 19.77 -9.35 14.98
N LYS A 23 19.33 -8.40 14.15
CA LYS A 23 18.75 -7.14 14.64
C LYS A 23 17.53 -7.46 15.51
N ASN A 24 17.44 -6.80 16.67
CA ASN A 24 16.30 -6.95 17.56
C ASN A 24 15.93 -5.59 18.19
N GLY A 25 14.64 -5.31 18.32
CA GLY A 25 14.11 -4.09 18.89
C GLY A 25 13.92 -2.94 17.90
N LYS A 26 13.75 -1.72 18.42
CA LYS A 26 13.44 -0.53 17.63
C LYS A 26 14.61 -0.14 16.73
N TRP A 27 14.29 0.26 15.50
CA TRP A 27 15.27 0.63 14.49
C TRP A 27 14.88 1.93 13.81
N LYS A 28 15.88 2.75 13.50
CA LYS A 28 15.75 3.96 12.69
C LYS A 28 16.90 4.02 11.69
N GLU A 29 16.59 4.44 10.48
CA GLU A 29 17.55 4.66 9.42
C GLU A 29 17.48 6.09 8.93
N PHE A 30 18.65 6.69 8.69
CA PHE A 30 18.78 8.07 8.26
C PHE A 30 19.57 8.13 6.96
N ASN A 31 19.23 9.08 6.09
CA ASN A 31 20.03 9.33 4.89
C ASN A 31 21.34 10.07 5.21
N LYS A 32 22.14 10.37 4.18
CA LYS A 32 23.43 11.09 4.31
C LYS A 32 23.31 12.50 4.89
N HIS A 33 22.11 13.06 4.91
CA HIS A 33 21.79 14.38 5.48
C HIS A 33 21.17 14.28 6.88
N ALA A 34 21.23 13.10 7.51
CA ALA A 34 20.63 12.83 8.83
C ALA A 34 19.10 13.01 8.89
N VAL A 35 18.40 12.89 7.75
CA VAL A 35 16.94 12.87 7.68
C VAL A 35 16.46 11.42 7.85
N LEU A 36 15.43 11.21 8.69
CA LEU A 36 14.83 9.90 8.94
C LEU A 36 14.16 9.37 7.66
N ILE A 37 14.51 8.15 7.24
CA ILE A 37 13.98 7.53 6.01
C ILE A 37 13.27 6.19 6.26
N SER A 38 13.53 5.53 7.39
CA SER A 38 12.72 4.39 7.84
C SER A 38 12.75 4.23 9.36
N GLU A 39 11.64 3.78 9.95
CA GLU A 39 11.60 3.35 11.33
C GLU A 39 10.65 2.16 11.54
N GLY A 40 10.94 1.34 12.54
CA GLY A 40 10.12 0.18 12.88
C GLY A 40 10.76 -0.66 13.97
N GLN A 41 10.44 -1.95 13.99
CA GLN A 41 11.11 -2.92 14.86
C GLN A 41 11.58 -4.14 14.08
N TYR A 42 12.69 -4.70 14.55
CA TYR A 42 13.14 -6.02 14.16
C TYR A 42 12.87 -7.01 15.30
N MET A 43 12.55 -8.25 14.94
CA MET A 43 12.51 -9.41 15.81
C MET A 43 13.28 -10.52 15.10
N ASP A 44 14.30 -11.09 15.76
CA ASP A 44 15.17 -12.15 15.20
C ASP A 44 15.73 -11.84 13.80
N GLY A 45 16.12 -10.58 13.58
CA GLY A 45 16.74 -10.12 12.34
C GLY A 45 15.77 -9.78 11.21
N VAL A 46 14.46 -9.99 11.39
CA VAL A 46 13.43 -9.70 10.39
C VAL A 46 12.50 -8.57 10.85
N ARG A 47 11.91 -7.83 9.89
CA ARG A 47 10.94 -6.78 10.20
C ARG A 47 9.71 -7.37 10.88
N ASP A 48 9.23 -6.70 11.91
CA ASP A 48 8.05 -7.10 12.65
C ASP A 48 7.23 -5.85 13.04
N GLY A 49 5.91 -5.98 13.13
CA GLY A 49 4.99 -4.90 13.47
C GLY A 49 4.93 -3.77 12.44
N LEU A 50 4.52 -2.58 12.88
CA LEU A 50 4.38 -1.41 12.02
C LEU A 50 5.74 -0.84 11.63
N TRP A 51 5.94 -0.71 10.31
CA TRP A 51 7.07 -0.01 9.70
C TRP A 51 6.60 1.24 8.99
N LYS A 52 7.38 2.31 9.13
CA LYS A 52 7.16 3.58 8.45
C LYS A 52 8.35 3.88 7.56
N PHE A 53 8.06 4.34 6.35
CA PHE A 53 9.04 4.80 5.38
C PHE A 53 8.73 6.24 5.00
N TYR A 54 9.78 7.01 4.77
CA TYR A 54 9.68 8.45 4.53
C TYR A 54 10.32 8.80 3.19
N TYR A 55 9.87 9.89 2.58
CA TYR A 55 10.60 10.53 1.48
C TYR A 55 11.98 10.99 1.97
N ASP A 56 12.92 11.21 1.05
CA ASP A 56 14.28 11.69 1.39
C ASP A 56 14.29 13.05 2.11
N SER A 57 13.18 13.79 2.01
CA SER A 57 12.89 15.06 2.68
C SER A 57 12.25 14.90 4.06
N GLY A 58 11.87 13.68 4.46
CA GLY A 58 11.41 13.33 5.81
C GLY A 58 9.88 13.24 5.99
N GLU A 59 9.09 13.54 4.97
CA GLU A 59 7.63 13.36 5.01
C GLU A 59 7.25 11.88 4.92
N LEU A 60 6.19 11.47 5.62
CA LEU A 60 5.73 10.08 5.61
C LEU A 60 5.31 9.67 4.19
N LEU A 61 5.86 8.55 3.74
CA LEU A 61 5.60 7.99 2.41
C LEU A 61 4.71 6.75 2.51
N ILE A 62 5.07 5.79 3.38
CA ILE A 62 4.38 4.50 3.50
C ILE A 62 4.32 4.07 4.96
N GLU A 63 3.20 3.47 5.35
CA GLU A 63 3.03 2.65 6.54
C GLU A 63 2.67 1.21 6.13
N GLU A 64 3.41 0.23 6.63
CA GLU A 64 3.28 -1.19 6.31
C GLU A 64 3.36 -2.04 7.58
N GLU A 65 2.44 -2.99 7.74
CA GLU A 65 2.49 -3.98 8.81
C GLU A 65 3.29 -5.22 8.37
N TYR A 66 4.19 -5.67 9.24
CA TYR A 66 5.01 -6.87 9.05
C TYR A 66 4.74 -7.91 10.14
N SER A 67 4.84 -9.18 9.76
CA SER A 67 4.88 -10.31 10.68
C SER A 67 5.89 -11.32 10.17
N HIS A 68 6.85 -11.70 11.02
CA HIS A 68 7.91 -12.66 10.67
C HIS A 68 8.66 -12.29 9.37
N GLY A 69 8.92 -11.00 9.16
CA GLY A 69 9.64 -10.50 7.98
C GLY A 69 8.79 -10.30 6.72
N LYS A 70 7.52 -10.71 6.73
CA LYS A 70 6.61 -10.57 5.58
C LYS A 70 5.62 -9.44 5.80
N LYS A 71 5.22 -8.75 4.74
CA LYS A 71 4.09 -7.82 4.79
C LYS A 71 2.83 -8.60 5.11
N ASN A 72 2.17 -8.24 6.21
CA ASN A 72 0.98 -8.94 6.67
C ASN A 72 0.15 -7.99 7.52
N GLY A 73 -0.97 -7.52 6.96
CA GLY A 73 -1.83 -6.52 7.56
C GLY A 73 -1.96 -5.27 6.69
N LYS A 74 -2.16 -4.13 7.34
CA LYS A 74 -2.50 -2.87 6.67
C LYS A 74 -1.34 -2.28 5.88
N TYR A 75 -1.68 -1.68 4.75
CA TYR A 75 -0.81 -0.85 3.94
C TYR A 75 -1.46 0.51 3.70
N THR A 76 -0.71 1.58 3.91
CA THR A 76 -1.12 2.95 3.56
C THR A 76 0.05 3.69 2.94
N SER A 77 -0.19 4.44 1.88
CA SER A 77 0.80 5.33 1.28
C SER A 77 0.25 6.73 1.09
N PHE A 78 1.15 7.70 1.09
CA PHE A 78 0.84 9.12 1.13
C PHE A 78 1.60 9.86 0.06
N PHE A 79 1.02 10.96 -0.42
CA PHE A 79 1.71 11.96 -1.21
C PHE A 79 2.62 12.80 -0.31
N ARG A 80 3.57 13.54 -0.90
CA ARG A 80 4.47 14.47 -0.17
C ARG A 80 3.73 15.53 0.64
N ASN A 81 2.52 15.89 0.24
CA ASN A 81 1.66 16.83 0.98
C ASN A 81 0.93 16.17 2.18
N GLY A 82 1.22 14.91 2.49
CA GLY A 82 0.62 14.14 3.58
C GLY A 82 -0.75 13.55 3.29
N LYS A 83 -1.33 13.80 2.11
CA LYS A 83 -2.64 13.24 1.75
C LYS A 83 -2.50 11.77 1.36
N LEU A 84 -3.56 11.02 1.64
CA LEU A 84 -3.69 9.61 1.28
C LEU A 84 -3.55 9.42 -0.23
N MET A 85 -2.61 8.57 -0.63
CA MET A 85 -2.37 8.17 -2.01
C MET A 85 -3.03 6.82 -2.30
N SER A 86 -2.80 5.84 -1.42
CA SER A 86 -3.45 4.54 -1.51
C SER A 86 -3.52 3.83 -0.16
N HIS A 87 -4.52 2.96 0.03
CA HIS A 87 -4.51 1.98 1.11
C HIS A 87 -5.07 0.64 0.64
N GLY A 88 -4.69 -0.41 1.36
CA GLY A 88 -5.10 -1.78 1.12
C GLY A 88 -4.52 -2.72 2.19
N GLN A 89 -4.46 -4.00 1.88
CA GLN A 89 -3.93 -5.03 2.80
C GLN A 89 -3.00 -6.00 2.09
N PHE A 90 -2.03 -6.50 2.85
CA PHE A 90 -1.15 -7.58 2.46
C PHE A 90 -1.42 -8.82 3.32
N SER A 91 -1.29 -9.99 2.72
CA SER A 91 -1.29 -11.29 3.37
C SER A 91 -0.08 -12.06 2.88
N ASN A 92 0.89 -12.30 3.76
CA ASN A 92 2.13 -13.03 3.44
C ASN A 92 2.87 -12.50 2.20
N ASP A 93 3.13 -11.19 2.17
CA ASP A 93 3.74 -10.44 1.05
C ASP A 93 2.86 -10.21 -0.18
N TRP A 94 1.67 -10.82 -0.25
CA TRP A 94 0.76 -10.66 -1.38
C TRP A 94 -0.32 -9.62 -1.10
N ARG A 95 -0.63 -8.78 -2.09
CA ARG A 95 -1.85 -7.96 -2.05
C ARG A 95 -3.06 -8.88 -2.09
N ASP A 96 -3.99 -8.66 -1.18
CA ASP A 96 -5.24 -9.41 -1.10
C ASP A 96 -6.39 -8.48 -0.70
N GLY A 97 -7.45 -8.48 -1.51
CA GLY A 97 -8.60 -7.59 -1.37
C GLY A 97 -8.45 -6.25 -2.09
N GLU A 98 -9.21 -5.25 -1.63
CA GLU A 98 -9.31 -3.94 -2.28
C GLU A 98 -8.12 -3.04 -1.95
N PHE A 99 -7.57 -2.43 -3.00
CA PHE A 99 -6.68 -1.28 -2.94
C PHE A 99 -7.39 -0.06 -3.49
N ARG A 100 -7.58 0.95 -2.64
CA ARG A 100 -8.19 2.22 -3.03
C ARG A 100 -7.09 3.20 -3.35
N VAL A 101 -7.22 3.87 -4.50
CA VAL A 101 -6.24 4.85 -4.99
C VAL A 101 -6.92 6.21 -5.10
N TYR A 102 -6.21 7.24 -4.66
CA TYR A 102 -6.71 8.60 -4.58
C TYR A 102 -5.82 9.55 -5.38
N SER A 103 -6.38 10.65 -5.86
CA SER A 103 -5.62 11.76 -6.42
C SER A 103 -5.02 12.63 -5.31
N GLU A 104 -4.08 13.51 -5.64
CA GLU A 104 -3.54 14.51 -4.69
C GLU A 104 -4.60 15.49 -4.15
N GLN A 105 -5.77 15.57 -4.78
CA GLN A 105 -6.91 16.35 -4.29
C GLN A 105 -7.77 15.55 -3.29
N GLY A 106 -7.47 14.26 -3.09
CA GLY A 106 -8.21 13.35 -2.20
C GLY A 106 -9.40 12.66 -2.87
N LYS A 107 -9.56 12.78 -4.19
CA LYS A 107 -10.64 12.11 -4.92
C LYS A 107 -10.26 10.65 -5.16
N LEU A 108 -11.14 9.71 -4.82
CA LEU A 108 -10.97 8.30 -5.19
C LEU A 108 -10.95 8.18 -6.73
N THR A 109 -9.86 7.66 -7.28
CA THR A 109 -9.67 7.51 -8.72
C THR A 109 -9.95 6.09 -9.17
N LYS A 110 -9.63 5.09 -8.34
CA LYS A 110 -9.91 3.69 -8.63
C LYS A 110 -9.88 2.78 -7.42
N VAL A 111 -10.57 1.66 -7.55
CA VAL A 111 -10.46 0.51 -6.66
C VAL A 111 -9.88 -0.65 -7.46
N LEU A 112 -8.79 -1.24 -6.97
CA LEU A 112 -8.13 -2.40 -7.56
C LEU A 112 -8.39 -3.60 -6.64
N VAL A 113 -8.96 -4.67 -7.17
CA VAL A 113 -9.23 -5.90 -6.41
C VAL A 113 -8.13 -6.90 -6.72
N PHE A 114 -7.37 -7.29 -5.71
CA PHE A 114 -6.31 -8.28 -5.84
C PHE A 114 -6.70 -9.61 -5.18
N LYS A 115 -6.18 -10.70 -5.75
CA LYS A 115 -6.16 -12.01 -5.13
C LYS A 115 -4.78 -12.62 -5.31
N ASN A 116 -4.05 -12.83 -4.22
CA ASN A 116 -2.67 -13.34 -4.27
C ASN A 116 -1.78 -12.57 -5.27
N ASP A 117 -1.77 -11.23 -5.15
CA ASP A 117 -1.08 -10.30 -6.06
C ASP A 117 -1.58 -10.22 -7.51
N GLU A 118 -2.49 -11.09 -7.94
CA GLU A 118 -3.14 -10.99 -9.25
C GLU A 118 -4.25 -9.94 -9.22
N LEU A 119 -4.21 -8.99 -10.15
CA LEU A 119 -5.29 -8.01 -10.33
C LEU A 119 -6.50 -8.74 -10.95
N VAL A 120 -7.56 -8.85 -10.18
CA VAL A 120 -8.83 -9.48 -10.60
C VAL A 120 -9.75 -8.46 -11.26
N GLU A 121 -9.81 -7.25 -10.71
CA GLU A 121 -10.74 -6.21 -11.17
C GLU A 121 -10.16 -4.81 -10.95
N GLU A 122 -10.39 -3.91 -11.90
CA GLU A 122 -10.16 -2.47 -11.77
C GLU A 122 -11.50 -1.75 -11.92
N ILE A 123 -11.94 -1.08 -10.86
CA ILE A 123 -13.23 -0.39 -10.78
C ILE A 123 -12.96 1.10 -10.87
N ASP A 124 -13.47 1.74 -11.92
CA ASP A 124 -13.57 3.19 -11.99
C ASP A 124 -14.78 3.66 -11.15
N PRO A 125 -14.58 4.42 -10.05
CA PRO A 125 -15.64 4.84 -9.16
C PRO A 125 -16.63 5.80 -9.83
N ILE A 126 -16.23 6.46 -10.93
CA ILE A 126 -17.09 7.40 -11.66
C ILE A 126 -18.13 6.64 -12.50
N TYR A 127 -17.81 5.42 -12.95
CA TYR A 127 -18.68 4.59 -13.79
C TYR A 127 -19.33 3.40 -13.07
N SER A 128 -19.09 3.22 -11.77
CA SER A 128 -19.78 2.20 -10.97
C SER A 128 -21.28 2.53 -10.82
N PRO A 129 -22.21 1.57 -11.05
CA PRO A 129 -23.65 1.82 -11.21
C PRO A 129 -24.37 2.44 -10.00
N VAL A 130 -23.69 2.65 -8.87
CA VAL A 130 -24.21 3.42 -7.73
C VAL A 130 -24.51 4.87 -8.14
N SER A 131 -23.73 5.45 -9.07
CA SER A 131 -24.01 6.80 -9.62
C SER A 131 -25.20 6.82 -10.59
N ALA A 132 -25.42 5.75 -11.35
CA ALA A 132 -26.56 5.62 -12.25
C ALA A 132 -27.89 5.49 -11.48
N GLN A 133 -27.88 4.82 -10.31
CA GLN A 133 -29.06 4.75 -9.43
C GLN A 133 -29.42 6.14 -8.87
N GLN A 134 -28.44 6.97 -8.47
CA GLN A 134 -28.71 8.34 -8.02
C GLN A 134 -29.31 9.23 -9.13
N LEU A 135 -28.88 9.09 -10.39
CA LEU A 135 -29.49 9.83 -11.52
C LEU A 135 -30.96 9.45 -11.78
N THR A 136 -31.39 8.24 -11.40
CA THR A 136 -32.78 7.81 -11.62
C THR A 136 -33.79 8.36 -10.59
N TYR A 137 -33.32 8.91 -9.46
CA TYR A 137 -34.19 9.48 -8.41
C TYR A 137 -34.38 11.00 -8.49
N ASP A 138 -33.62 11.71 -9.32
CA ASP A 138 -33.69 13.17 -9.48
C ASP A 138 -34.58 13.63 -10.65
N LEU A 139 -35.24 12.70 -11.37
CA LEU A 139 -36.25 13.08 -12.36
C LEU A 139 -37.57 13.43 -11.63
N PRO A 140 -38.16 14.62 -11.86
CA PRO A 140 -39.46 14.94 -11.28
C PRO A 140 -40.48 13.88 -11.72
N MET A 141 -41.28 13.36 -10.78
CA MET A 141 -42.23 12.24 -11.01
C MET A 141 -43.10 12.38 -12.26
N LEU A 142 -43.32 13.60 -12.77
CA LEU A 142 -44.01 13.89 -14.03
C LEU A 142 -43.40 13.19 -15.27
N VAL A 143 -42.09 12.96 -15.32
CA VAL A 143 -41.46 12.29 -16.48
C VAL A 143 -41.73 10.78 -16.49
N VAL A 144 -41.87 10.18 -15.31
CA VAL A 144 -42.16 8.74 -15.14
C VAL A 144 -43.59 8.40 -15.60
N PHE A 145 -44.56 9.29 -15.38
CA PHE A 145 -45.95 9.09 -15.83
C PHE A 145 -46.12 9.17 -17.35
N ILE A 146 -45.36 10.04 -18.04
CA ILE A 146 -45.46 10.19 -19.50
C ILE A 146 -44.94 8.93 -20.21
N ALA A 147 -43.85 8.33 -19.72
CA ALA A 147 -43.33 7.08 -20.27
C ALA A 147 -44.28 5.89 -20.05
N TYR A 148 -44.95 5.82 -18.89
CA TYR A 148 -45.90 4.75 -18.58
C TYR A 148 -47.20 4.83 -19.41
N ALA A 149 -47.68 6.05 -19.71
CA ALA A 149 -48.86 6.27 -20.55
C ALA A 149 -48.63 5.88 -22.02
N ILE A 150 -47.42 6.12 -22.56
CA ILE A 150 -47.08 5.74 -23.94
C ILE A 150 -46.93 4.22 -24.07
N TYR A 151 -46.40 3.54 -23.05
CA TYR A 151 -46.17 2.09 -23.08
C TYR A 151 -47.46 1.26 -22.95
N TRP A 152 -48.48 1.75 -22.22
CA TRP A 152 -49.77 1.05 -22.07
C TRP A 152 -50.89 1.55 -22.99
N GLY A 153 -50.75 2.74 -23.59
CA GLY A 153 -51.75 3.31 -24.51
C GLY A 153 -51.74 2.73 -25.93
N ALA A 154 -50.71 1.98 -26.33
CA ALA A 154 -50.56 1.46 -27.69
C ALA A 154 -51.08 0.03 -27.91
N ARG A 155 -51.80 -0.57 -26.94
CA ARG A 155 -52.28 -1.97 -27.03
C ARG A 155 -53.78 -2.13 -27.32
N LEU A 156 -54.47 -1.06 -27.70
CA LEU A 156 -55.87 -1.11 -28.14
C LEU A 156 -56.09 -0.10 -29.27
N ILE A 157 -55.72 -0.48 -30.49
CA ILE A 157 -56.37 -0.17 -31.79
C ILE A 157 -55.81 -1.18 -32.80
#